data_AF-A0A2D8BW55-F1
#
_entry.id   AF-A0A2D8BW55-F1
#
_cell.length_a   1.000
_cell.length_b   1.000
_cell.length_c   1.000
_cell.angle_alpha   90.00
_cell.angle_beta   90.00
_cell.angle_gamma   90.00
#
_symmetry.space_group_name_H-M   'P 1'
#
loop_
_entity.id
_entity.type
_entity.pdbx_description
1 polymer ?
#
loop_
_entity_poly.entity_id
_entity_poly.type
_entity_poly.pdbx_seq_one_letter_code
_entity_poly.pdbx_strand_id
1 'polypeptide(L)'
;MIDPVTIGVAYKAATSAIDLIKKGINMHKDATEIGDHLLQYFEKRDEAQRLKKELQKQNKRKQRSSIESQAIEEATYEHNLRKKERELKEQLYWSGHADLWQTIQKKKIQIKREREREEELRKAQIQRYKDMILYSSILVTLLGFTGWIIYELIIAINKR
;
A
#
# COMPACT_ATOMS: atom_id res chain seq x y z
N MET A 1 -18.62 -5.05 0.42
CA MET A 1 -18.03 -6.15 -0.38
C MET A 1 -17.13 -5.49 -1.40
N ILE A 2 -15.90 -5.97 -1.61
CA ILE A 2 -15.01 -5.41 -2.64
C ILE A 2 -15.37 -6.12 -3.93
N ASP A 3 -15.96 -5.38 -4.86
CA ASP A 3 -16.40 -5.88 -6.16
C ASP A 3 -15.72 -5.07 -7.29
N PRO A 4 -15.54 -5.68 -8.47
CA PRO A 4 -14.97 -5.02 -9.64
C PRO A 4 -15.66 -3.69 -10.00
N VAL A 5 -16.95 -3.56 -9.70
CA VAL A 5 -17.72 -2.33 -9.90
C VAL A 5 -17.18 -1.19 -9.04
N THR A 6 -16.87 -1.44 -7.76
CA THR A 6 -16.28 -0.42 -6.88
C THR A 6 -14.91 0.05 -7.38
N ILE A 7 -14.11 -0.85 -7.95
CA ILE A 7 -12.83 -0.49 -8.59
C ILE A 7 -13.10 0.41 -9.81
N GLY A 8 -14.04 0.04 -10.67
CA GLY A 8 -14.45 0.85 -11.83
C GLY A 8 -14.97 2.24 -11.44
N VAL A 9 -15.74 2.35 -10.36
CA VAL A 9 -16.22 3.63 -9.80
C VAL A 9 -15.05 4.50 -9.33
N ALA A 10 -14.08 3.93 -8.63
CA ALA A 10 -12.89 4.65 -8.19
C ALA A 10 -12.05 5.17 -9.39
N TYR A 11 -11.88 4.35 -10.43
CA TYR A 11 -11.22 4.79 -11.67
C TYR A 11 -12.00 5.90 -12.38
N LYS A 12 -13.32 5.79 -12.48
CA LYS A 12 -14.18 6.83 -13.06
C LYS A 12 -14.08 8.14 -12.28
N ALA A 13 -14.11 8.08 -10.95
CA ALA A 13 -13.94 9.24 -10.09
C ALA A 13 -12.56 9.90 -10.31
N ALA A 14 -11.49 9.11 -10.42
CA ALA A 14 -10.17 9.63 -10.75
C ALA A 14 -10.13 10.29 -12.15
N THR A 15 -10.74 9.67 -13.16
CA THR A 15 -10.82 10.28 -14.51
C THR A 15 -11.64 11.58 -14.54
N SER A 16 -12.70 11.66 -13.73
CA SER A 16 -13.54 12.86 -13.61
C SER A 16 -12.77 14.00 -12.95
N ALA A 17 -12.02 13.71 -11.88
CA ALA A 17 -11.15 14.70 -11.25
C ALA A 17 -10.11 15.25 -12.25
N ILE A 18 -9.55 14.42 -13.13
CA ILE A 18 -8.68 14.89 -14.23
C ILE A 18 -9.41 15.88 -15.14
N ASP A 19 -10.64 15.57 -15.55
CA ASP A 19 -11.41 16.45 -16.43
C ASP A 19 -11.73 17.79 -15.75
N LEU A 20 -12.00 17.79 -14.44
CA LEU A 20 -12.18 19.01 -13.64
C LEU A 20 -10.90 19.85 -13.57
N ILE A 21 -9.74 19.20 -13.38
CA ILE A 21 -8.44 19.90 -13.42
C ILE A 21 -8.24 20.54 -14.79
N LYS A 22 -8.45 19.78 -15.88
CA LYS A 22 -8.30 20.30 -17.25
C LYS A 22 -9.23 21.49 -17.50
N LYS A 23 -10.48 21.42 -17.02
CA LYS A 23 -11.42 22.54 -17.10
C LYS A 23 -10.93 23.75 -16.31
N GLY A 24 -10.39 23.53 -15.11
CA GLY A 24 -9.86 24.61 -14.28
C GLY A 24 -8.64 25.31 -14.89
N ILE A 25 -7.73 24.53 -15.48
CA ILE A 25 -6.60 25.08 -16.24
C ILE A 25 -7.09 25.97 -17.39
N ASN A 26 -8.08 25.51 -18.17
CA ASN A 26 -8.64 26.31 -19.27
C ASN A 26 -9.32 27.60 -18.77
N MET A 27 -9.85 27.57 -17.55
CA MET A 27 -10.42 28.73 -16.87
C MET A 27 -9.37 29.62 -16.19
N HIS A 28 -8.07 29.37 -16.39
CA HIS A 28 -6.96 30.10 -15.78
C HIS A 28 -7.04 30.14 -14.25
N LYS A 29 -7.58 29.08 -13.65
CA LYS A 29 -7.70 28.94 -12.20
C LYS A 29 -6.32 28.83 -11.54
N ASP A 30 -6.23 29.34 -10.32
CA ASP A 30 -4.99 29.31 -9.54
C ASP A 30 -4.60 27.90 -9.10
N ALA A 31 -3.32 27.75 -8.76
CA ALA A 31 -2.73 26.49 -8.28
C ALA A 31 -3.46 25.89 -7.08
N THR A 32 -4.05 26.71 -6.20
CA THR A 32 -4.84 26.26 -5.06
C THR A 32 -6.12 25.54 -5.49
N GLU A 33 -6.88 26.15 -6.42
CA GLU A 33 -8.14 25.57 -6.90
C GLU A 33 -7.91 24.30 -7.73
N ILE A 34 -6.84 24.28 -8.54
CA ILE A 34 -6.41 23.09 -9.27
C ILE A 34 -5.85 22.03 -8.29
N GLY A 35 -5.24 22.46 -7.20
CA GLY A 35 -4.64 21.63 -6.16
C GLY A 35 -5.64 20.70 -5.48
N ASP A 36 -6.84 21.18 -5.16
CA ASP A 36 -7.89 20.36 -4.54
C ASP A 36 -8.37 19.24 -5.48
N HIS A 37 -8.52 19.55 -6.77
CA HIS A 37 -8.89 18.54 -7.76
C HIS A 37 -7.74 17.56 -8.03
N LEU A 38 -6.48 18.01 -7.99
CA LEU A 38 -5.29 17.14 -8.03
C LEU A 38 -5.27 16.18 -6.83
N LEU A 39 -5.55 16.68 -5.63
CA LEU A 39 -5.64 15.86 -4.42
C LEU A 39 -6.70 14.77 -4.59
N GLN A 40 -7.92 15.15 -4.99
CA GLN A 40 -9.01 14.20 -5.23
C GLN A 40 -8.64 13.14 -6.29
N TYR A 41 -7.99 13.55 -7.39
CA TYR A 41 -7.49 12.61 -8.39
C TYR A 41 -6.54 11.58 -7.79
N PHE A 42 -5.54 12.02 -7.02
CA PHE A 42 -4.56 11.13 -6.42
C PHE A 42 -5.17 10.20 -5.38
N GLU A 43 -6.09 10.68 -4.56
CA GLU A 43 -6.80 9.87 -3.57
C GLU A 43 -7.61 8.77 -4.24
N LYS A 44 -8.40 9.10 -5.27
CA LYS A 44 -9.22 8.12 -5.99
C LYS A 44 -8.39 7.11 -6.78
N ARG A 45 -7.25 7.54 -7.33
CA ARG A 45 -6.29 6.63 -7.96
C ARG A 45 -5.68 5.67 -6.95
N ASP A 46 -5.23 6.17 -5.81
CA ASP A 46 -4.58 5.36 -4.78
C ASP A 46 -5.62 4.43 -4.10
N GLU A 47 -6.88 4.85 -3.97
CA GLU A 47 -8.03 4.03 -3.57
C GLU A 47 -8.28 2.88 -4.56
N ALA A 48 -8.35 3.16 -5.87
CA ALA A 48 -8.51 2.13 -6.89
C ALA A 48 -7.39 1.08 -6.84
N GLN A 49 -6.14 1.52 -6.67
CA GLN A 49 -4.98 0.62 -6.53
C GLN A 49 -5.03 -0.21 -5.26
N ARG A 50 -5.51 0.34 -4.14
CA ARG A 50 -5.69 -0.41 -2.89
C ARG A 50 -6.75 -1.49 -3.06
N LEU A 51 -7.92 -1.13 -3.61
CA LEU A 51 -9.01 -2.07 -3.86
C LEU A 51 -8.58 -3.20 -4.80
N LYS A 52 -7.81 -2.89 -5.85
CA LYS A 52 -7.15 -3.88 -6.72
C LYS A 52 -6.30 -4.88 -5.93
N LYS A 53 -5.39 -4.39 -5.07
CA LYS A 53 -4.52 -5.25 -4.26
C LYS A 53 -5.32 -6.12 -3.30
N GLU A 54 -6.40 -5.59 -2.73
CA GLU A 54 -7.29 -6.33 -1.82
C GLU A 54 -8.10 -7.40 -2.57
N LEU A 55 -8.65 -7.07 -3.73
CA LEU A 55 -9.38 -8.01 -4.58
C LEU A 55 -8.45 -9.15 -5.06
N GLN A 56 -7.22 -8.85 -5.47
CA GLN A 56 -6.23 -9.88 -5.84
C GLN A 56 -5.91 -10.82 -4.68
N LYS A 57 -5.83 -10.31 -3.44
CA LYS A 57 -5.64 -11.15 -2.25
C LYS A 57 -6.83 -12.07 -1.99
N GLN A 58 -8.06 -11.59 -2.23
CA GLN A 58 -9.29 -12.36 -2.05
C GLN A 58 -9.48 -13.41 -3.16
N ASN A 59 -9.18 -13.07 -4.42
CA ASN A 59 -9.35 -13.93 -5.59
C ASN A 59 -8.38 -15.11 -5.64
N LYS A 60 -7.30 -15.13 -4.84
CA LYS A 60 -6.50 -16.35 -4.61
C LYS A 60 -7.33 -17.55 -4.09
N ARG A 61 -8.58 -17.33 -3.67
CA ARG A 61 -9.49 -18.34 -3.09
C ARG A 61 -10.73 -18.69 -3.94
N LYS A 62 -10.97 -18.09 -5.13
CA LYS A 62 -12.18 -18.37 -5.95
C LYS A 62 -11.92 -18.51 -7.46
N GLN A 63 -12.88 -19.16 -8.13
CA GLN A 63 -12.93 -19.78 -9.47
C GLN A 63 -12.42 -18.93 -10.67
N ARG A 64 -11.75 -19.59 -11.64
CA ARG A 64 -10.94 -18.98 -12.72
C ARG A 64 -11.67 -18.18 -13.82
N SER A 65 -12.87 -18.54 -14.26
CA SER A 65 -13.43 -17.93 -15.50
C SER A 65 -13.96 -16.49 -15.34
N SER A 66 -14.39 -16.10 -14.13
CA SER A 66 -14.81 -14.71 -13.86
C SER A 66 -13.62 -13.74 -13.75
N ILE A 67 -12.40 -14.27 -13.55
CA ILE A 67 -11.19 -13.47 -13.32
C ILE A 67 -10.69 -12.80 -14.61
N GLU A 68 -10.83 -13.46 -15.76
CA GLU A 68 -10.32 -12.94 -17.03
C GLU A 68 -11.07 -11.69 -17.51
N SER A 69 -12.41 -11.73 -17.52
CA SER A 69 -13.24 -10.57 -17.88
C SER A 69 -12.98 -9.37 -16.96
N GLN A 70 -12.88 -9.61 -15.65
CA GLN A 70 -12.56 -8.58 -14.66
C GLN A 70 -11.17 -7.98 -14.89
N ALA A 71 -10.17 -8.81 -15.21
CA ALA A 71 -8.82 -8.35 -15.48
C ALA A 71 -8.74 -7.49 -16.76
N ILE A 72 -9.51 -7.84 -17.80
CA ILE A 72 -9.59 -7.07 -19.04
C ILE A 72 -10.26 -5.71 -18.79
N GLU A 73 -11.38 -5.69 -18.07
CA GLU A 73 -12.09 -4.46 -17.72
C GLU A 73 -11.19 -3.53 -16.89
N GLU A 74 -10.49 -4.09 -15.91
CA GLU A 74 -9.51 -3.38 -15.08
C GLU A 74 -8.36 -2.81 -15.90
N ALA A 75 -7.77 -3.60 -16.80
CA ALA A 75 -6.69 -3.15 -17.69
C ALA A 75 -7.16 -2.00 -18.59
N THR A 76 -8.42 -2.04 -19.04
CA THR A 76 -9.03 -0.97 -19.83
C THR A 76 -9.17 0.32 -19.02
N TYR A 77 -9.65 0.24 -17.77
CA TYR A 77 -9.72 1.40 -16.88
C TYR A 77 -8.34 1.99 -16.59
N GLU A 78 -7.35 1.14 -16.32
CA GLU A 78 -5.98 1.58 -16.07
C GLU A 78 -5.37 2.25 -17.31
N HIS A 79 -5.57 1.69 -18.49
CA HIS A 79 -5.11 2.27 -19.75
C HIS A 79 -5.73 3.64 -20.00
N ASN A 80 -7.06 3.77 -19.83
CA ASN A 80 -7.76 5.03 -20.00
C ASN A 80 -7.29 6.09 -18.99
N LEU A 81 -7.13 5.72 -17.73
CA LEU A 81 -6.61 6.63 -16.71
C LEU A 81 -5.20 7.15 -17.07
N ARG A 82 -4.30 6.26 -17.50
CA ARG A 82 -2.94 6.62 -17.93
C ARG A 82 -2.94 7.55 -19.14
N LYS A 83 -3.86 7.34 -20.08
CA LYS A 83 -4.04 8.24 -21.23
C LYS A 83 -4.45 9.63 -20.76
N LYS A 84 -5.47 9.75 -19.91
CA LYS A 84 -5.92 11.03 -19.36
C LYS A 84 -4.86 11.72 -18.52
N GLU A 85 -4.07 10.98 -17.74
CA GLU A 85 -2.96 11.52 -16.95
C GLU A 85 -1.87 12.12 -17.85
N ARG A 86 -1.55 11.50 -18.99
CA ARG A 86 -0.61 12.05 -19.96
C ARG A 86 -1.09 13.38 -20.53
N GLU A 87 -2.34 13.42 -20.99
CA GLU A 87 -2.96 14.64 -21.51
C GLU A 87 -3.02 15.75 -20.45
N LEU A 88 -3.34 15.40 -19.20
CA LEU A 88 -3.32 16.34 -18.08
C LEU A 88 -1.91 16.91 -17.86
N LYS A 89 -0.88 16.07 -17.87
CA LYS A 89 0.50 16.50 -17.69
C LYS A 89 0.95 17.46 -18.80
N GLU A 90 0.60 17.15 -20.05
CA GLU A 90 0.85 18.04 -21.18
C GLU A 90 0.16 19.39 -20.98
N GLN A 91 -1.11 19.39 -20.57
CA GLN A 91 -1.86 20.63 -20.33
C GLN A 91 -1.32 21.44 -19.14
N LEU A 92 -0.90 20.79 -18.05
CA LEU A 92 -0.22 21.44 -16.92
C LEU A 92 1.11 22.06 -17.35
N TYR A 93 1.84 21.42 -18.26
CA TYR A 93 3.07 21.95 -18.81
C TYR A 93 2.83 23.23 -19.62
N TRP A 94 1.87 23.19 -20.55
CA TRP A 94 1.55 24.35 -21.40
C TRP A 94 0.90 25.52 -20.65
N SER A 95 0.22 25.24 -19.54
CA SER A 95 -0.44 26.28 -18.72
C SER A 95 0.44 26.92 -17.66
N GLY A 96 1.74 26.60 -17.61
CA GLY A 96 2.67 27.16 -16.61
C GLY A 96 2.61 26.49 -15.23
N HIS A 97 1.75 25.49 -15.03
CA HIS A 97 1.62 24.73 -13.79
C HIS A 97 2.54 23.50 -13.72
N ALA A 98 3.60 23.46 -14.52
CA ALA A 98 4.53 22.34 -14.59
C ALA A 98 5.21 22.04 -13.23
N ASP A 99 5.57 23.10 -12.50
CA ASP A 99 6.23 23.00 -11.20
C ASP A 99 5.32 22.39 -10.12
N LEU A 100 4.02 22.71 -10.15
CA LEU A 100 3.03 22.15 -9.22
C LEU A 100 3.00 20.62 -9.31
N TRP A 101 2.94 20.08 -10.53
CA TRP A 101 2.95 18.64 -10.74
C TRP A 101 4.24 18.00 -10.20
N GLN A 102 5.41 18.58 -10.51
CA GLN A 102 6.70 18.07 -10.05
C GLN A 102 6.82 18.09 -8.53
N THR A 103 6.39 19.19 -7.90
CA THR A 103 6.38 19.35 -6.45
C THR A 103 5.51 18.30 -5.77
N ILE A 104 4.30 18.04 -6.30
CA ILE A 104 3.42 17.00 -5.77
C ILE A 104 4.08 15.62 -5.89
N GLN A 105 4.65 15.27 -7.05
CA GLN A 105 5.34 13.99 -7.22
C GLN A 105 6.51 13.82 -6.25
N LYS A 106 7.33 14.87 -6.08
CA LYS A 106 8.45 14.87 -5.15
C LYS A 106 7.99 14.64 -3.71
N LYS A 107 6.94 15.34 -3.27
CA LYS A 107 6.33 15.14 -1.95
C LYS A 107 5.79 13.72 -1.78
N LYS A 108 5.10 13.15 -2.78
CA LYS A 108 4.63 11.75 -2.72
C LYS A 108 5.77 10.75 -2.55
N ILE A 109 6.86 10.93 -3.29
CA ILE A 109 8.05 10.07 -3.18
C ILE A 109 8.71 10.22 -1.80
N GLN A 110 8.78 11.43 -1.26
CA GLN A 110 9.28 11.67 0.09
C GLN A 110 8.43 10.96 1.15
N ILE A 111 7.11 11.19 1.14
CA ILE A 111 6.17 10.57 2.08
C ILE A 111 6.23 9.04 1.98
N LYS A 112 6.33 8.48 0.77
CA LYS A 112 6.46 7.04 0.59
C LYS A 112 7.74 6.50 1.23
N ARG A 113 8.88 7.17 1.00
CA ARG A 113 10.17 6.80 1.62
C ARG A 113 10.13 6.91 3.13
N GLU A 114 9.47 7.92 3.67
CA GLU A 114 9.30 8.09 5.13
C GLU A 114 8.51 6.91 5.72
N ARG A 115 7.38 6.54 5.11
CA ARG A 115 6.60 5.35 5.53
C ARG A 115 7.41 4.05 5.45
N GLU A 116 8.17 3.85 4.38
CA GLU A 116 9.01 2.66 4.22
C GLU A 116 10.08 2.57 5.32
N ARG A 117 10.76 3.69 5.63
CA ARG A 117 11.72 3.74 6.75
C ARG A 117 11.05 3.45 8.10
N GLU A 118 9.87 4.02 8.36
CA GLU A 118 9.14 3.75 9.59
C GLU A 118 8.75 2.27 9.73
N GLU A 119 8.30 1.66 8.63
CA GLU A 119 7.99 0.23 8.60
C GLU A 119 9.23 -0.66 8.80
N GLU A 120 10.37 -0.29 8.20
CA GLU A 120 11.65 -0.99 8.40
C GLU A 120 12.11 -0.91 9.85
N LEU A 121 12.04 0.28 10.46
CA LEU A 121 12.37 0.47 11.89
C LEU A 121 11.46 -0.35 12.79
N ARG A 122 10.14 -0.36 12.53
CA ARG A 122 9.18 -1.19 13.27
C ARG A 122 9.48 -2.68 13.11
N LYS A 123 9.77 -3.14 11.88
CA LYS A 123 10.15 -4.53 11.62
C LYS A 123 11.43 -4.90 12.36
N ALA A 124 12.45 -4.04 12.34
CA ALA A 124 13.70 -4.26 13.05
C ALA A 124 13.49 -4.35 14.58
N GLN A 125 12.65 -3.49 15.15
CA GLN A 125 12.29 -3.56 16.58
C GLN A 125 11.57 -4.87 16.93
N ILE A 126 10.58 -5.27 16.11
CA ILE A 126 9.85 -6.53 16.31
C ILE A 126 10.80 -7.73 16.19
N GLN A 127 11.73 -7.72 15.22
CA GLN A 127 12.71 -8.80 15.08
C GLN A 127 13.64 -8.89 16.29
N ARG A 128 14.19 -7.77 16.78
CA ARG A 128 15.01 -7.76 17.99
C ARG A 128 14.26 -8.32 19.20
N TYR A 129 12.99 -7.97 19.35
CA TYR A 129 12.15 -8.48 20.44
C TYR A 129 11.90 -9.99 20.30
N LYS A 130 11.63 -10.47 19.08
CA LYS A 130 11.48 -11.90 18.79
C LYS A 130 12.75 -12.68 19.07
N ASP A 131 13.90 -12.15 18.65
CA ASP A 131 15.20 -12.78 18.89
C ASP A 131 15.47 -12.87 20.39
N MET A 132 15.21 -11.80 21.15
CA MET A 132 15.35 -11.79 22.61
C MET A 132 14.46 -12.83 23.30
N ILE A 133 13.19 -12.94 22.89
CA ILE A 133 12.27 -13.98 23.40
C ILE A 133 12.74 -15.38 23.01
N LEU A 134 13.24 -15.56 21.79
CA LEU A 134 13.72 -16.85 21.32
C LEU A 134 14.94 -17.30 22.13
N TYR A 135 15.94 -16.44 22.30
CA TYR A 135 17.13 -16.76 23.09
C TYR A 135 16.82 -17.01 24.57
N SER A 136 15.94 -16.20 25.17
CA SER A 136 15.53 -16.42 26.57
C SER A 136 14.71 -17.70 26.77
N SER A 137 13.84 -18.06 25.82
CA SER A 137 13.06 -19.30 25.90
C SER A 137 13.95 -20.55 25.75
N ILE A 138 14.97 -20.50 24.88
CA ILE A 138 15.99 -21.55 24.78
C ILE A 138 16.76 -21.70 26.10
N LEU A 139 17.22 -20.59 26.70
CA LEU A 139 17.95 -20.58 27.96
C LEU A 139 17.13 -21.21 29.10
N VAL A 140 15.86 -20.80 29.25
CA VAL A 140 14.97 -21.33 30.30
C VAL A 140 14.71 -22.82 30.11
N THR A 141 14.54 -23.27 28.86
CA THR A 141 14.34 -24.69 28.55
C THR A 141 15.56 -25.53 28.91
N LEU A 142 16.76 -25.05 28.59
CA LEU A 142 18.01 -25.74 28.95
C LEU A 142 18.21 -25.82 30.46
N LEU A 143 18.00 -24.72 31.19
CA LEU A 143 18.11 -24.70 32.64
C LEU A 143 17.08 -25.63 33.30
N GLY A 144 15.82 -25.59 32.85
CA GLY A 144 14.78 -26.50 33.33
C GLY A 144 15.14 -27.97 33.09
N PHE A 145 15.67 -28.30 31.91
CA PHE A 145 16.10 -29.66 31.59
C PHE A 145 17.29 -30.12 32.47
N THR A 146 18.28 -29.25 32.69
CA THR A 146 19.41 -29.57 33.59
C THR A 146 18.96 -29.77 35.04
N GLY A 147 18.05 -28.94 35.55
CA GLY A 147 17.49 -29.08 36.89
C GLY A 147 16.70 -30.37 37.05
N TRP A 148 15.94 -30.78 36.03
CA TRP A 148 15.20 -32.04 36.03
C TRP A 148 16.13 -33.26 36.10
N ILE A 149 17.24 -33.26 35.33
CA ILE A 149 18.24 -34.34 35.39
C ILE A 149 18.86 -34.45 36.79
N ILE A 150 19.21 -33.32 37.41
CA ILE A 150 19.80 -33.30 38.77
C ILE A 150 18.79 -33.84 39.79
N TYR A 151 17.52 -33.46 39.69
CA TYR A 151 16.46 -33.95 40.56
C TYR A 151 16.29 -35.48 40.49
N GLU A 152 16.25 -36.05 39.27
CA GLU A 152 16.20 -37.50 39.07
C GLU A 152 17.42 -38.21 39.68
N LEU A 153 18.62 -37.65 39.55
CA LEU A 153 19.84 -38.21 40.14
C LEU A 153 19.80 -38.22 41.67
N ILE A 154 19.31 -37.14 42.30
CA ILE A 154 19.20 -37.07 43.77
C ILE A 154 18.22 -38.13 44.28
N ILE A 155 17.07 -38.30 43.62
CA ILE A 155 16.08 -39.33 43.97
C ILE A 155 16.69 -40.72 43.83
N ALA A 156 17.42 -40.98 42.73
CA ALA A 156 18.05 -42.27 42.50
C ALA A 156 19.10 -42.62 43.58
N ILE A 157 19.85 -41.62 44.07
CA ILE A 157 20.82 -41.81 45.16
C ILE A 157 20.13 -42.06 46.49
N ASN A 158 19.08 -41.30 46.83
CA ASN A 158 18.37 -41.44 48.12
C ASN A 158 17.54 -42.73 48.23
N LYS A 159 17.29 -43.43 47.12
CA LYS A 159 16.54 -44.69 47.07
C LYS A 159 17.45 -45.93 47.14
N ARG A 160 18.77 -45.78 47.08
CA ARG A 160 19.77 -46.82 47.36
C ARG A 160 20.19 -46.79 48.82
#